data_AF-A0A9E4KMY1-F1
#
_entry.id   AF-A0A9E4KMY1-F1
#
_cell.length_a   1.000
_cell.length_b   1.000
_cell.length_c   1.000
_cell.angle_alpha   90.00
_cell.angle_beta   90.00
_cell.angle_gamma   90.00
#
_symmetry.space_group_name_H-M   'P 1'
#
loop_
_entity.id
_entity.type
_entity.pdbx_description
1 polymer ?
#
loop_
_entity_poly.entity_id
_entity_poly.type
_entity_poly.pdbx_seq_one_letter_code
_entity_poly.pdbx_strand_id
1 'polypeptide(L)'
;MTGSTPHPSKPISATVRAVAASILVGAGTVPAETEPPPISLFTDRSEVAAVSLSPTGRYLAASIRQGDEAAFQVITLPEREVKVNFPMGTEREIARIYWATDDLLLVSPARQALTLDIMGLTLELMTVDAETGQTERVGGGSLIDILPDDPEHVLISASSNR
;
A
#
# COMPACT_ATOMS: atom_id res chain seq x y z
N MET A 1 63.23 19.54 54.93
CA MET A 1 62.66 19.18 53.61
C MET A 1 63.78 19.41 52.59
N THR A 2 64.81 18.56 52.46
CA THR A 2 64.89 17.28 51.70
C THR A 2 64.29 17.40 50.29
N GLY A 3 64.96 17.17 49.15
CA GLY A 3 66.31 16.69 48.82
C GLY A 3 66.35 16.25 47.34
N SER A 4 67.57 16.05 46.82
CA SER A 4 68.00 15.14 45.74
C SER A 4 67.48 15.24 44.28
N THR A 5 68.41 15.63 43.39
CA THR A 5 68.68 15.10 42.01
C THR A 5 69.00 13.58 42.02
N PRO A 6 69.13 12.77 40.92
CA PRO A 6 69.36 13.06 39.47
C PRO A 6 68.68 12.08 38.43
N HIS A 7 69.08 12.21 37.14
CA HIS A 7 69.01 11.33 35.90
C HIS A 7 68.90 9.78 36.04
N PRO A 8 68.81 8.91 34.97
CA PRO A 8 68.85 9.03 33.48
C PRO A 8 67.78 8.14 32.74
N SER A 9 67.68 7.96 31.41
CA SER A 9 68.45 7.03 30.53
C SER A 9 67.66 6.74 29.23
N LYS A 10 68.22 7.07 28.05
CA LYS A 10 68.76 6.22 26.96
C LYS A 10 67.76 5.48 26.02
N PRO A 11 68.09 5.41 24.70
CA PRO A 11 67.27 4.84 23.63
C PRO A 11 67.52 3.34 23.43
N ILE A 12 66.58 2.63 22.80
CA ILE A 12 66.81 1.28 22.25
C ILE A 12 66.21 1.20 20.85
N SER A 13 67.10 1.18 19.86
CA SER A 13 66.84 0.67 18.52
C SER A 13 66.93 -0.85 18.55
N ALA A 14 65.93 -1.54 18.00
CA ALA A 14 66.01 -2.96 17.60
C ALA A 14 65.09 -3.08 16.37
N THR A 15 65.65 -3.04 15.15
CA THR A 15 66.21 -4.18 14.41
C THR A 15 65.19 -5.30 14.18
N VAL A 16 64.66 -5.29 12.94
CA VAL A 16 64.47 -6.42 12.00
C VAL A 16 63.85 -7.72 12.52
N ARG A 17 62.75 -8.14 11.87
CA ARG A 17 62.51 -9.45 11.19
C ARG A 17 61.00 -9.71 11.17
N ALA A 18 60.38 -9.69 9.99
CA ALA A 18 60.15 -10.85 9.12
C ALA A 18 58.77 -11.48 9.37
N VAL A 19 57.92 -11.31 8.35
CA VAL A 19 56.88 -12.21 7.81
C VAL A 19 56.37 -13.30 8.75
N ALA A 20 55.07 -13.22 9.08
CA ALA A 20 54.25 -14.38 9.37
C ALA A 20 52.98 -14.29 8.53
N ALA A 21 52.88 -15.19 7.57
CA ALA A 21 51.68 -15.47 6.79
C ALA A 21 50.59 -16.02 7.73
N SER A 22 49.40 -15.45 7.66
CA SER A 22 48.23 -15.98 8.40
C SER A 22 47.05 -16.15 7.45
N ILE A 23 46.93 -17.40 6.98
CA ILE A 23 45.71 -18.19 6.82
C ILE A 23 44.54 -17.47 6.12
N LEU A 24 44.44 -17.70 4.81
CA LEU A 24 43.16 -17.68 4.09
C LEU A 24 42.27 -18.79 4.66
N VAL A 25 41.46 -18.47 5.68
CA VAL A 25 40.34 -19.32 6.07
C VAL A 25 39.35 -19.24 4.92
N GLY A 26 39.26 -20.32 4.13
CA GLY A 26 38.20 -20.51 3.16
C GLY A 26 36.86 -20.48 3.90
N ALA A 27 36.18 -19.34 3.85
CA ALA A 27 34.78 -19.24 4.19
C ALA A 27 34.03 -20.08 3.16
N GLY A 28 33.72 -21.33 3.52
CA GLY A 28 32.76 -22.12 2.79
C GLY A 28 31.45 -21.34 2.77
N THR A 29 31.08 -20.83 1.60
CA THR A 29 29.76 -20.29 1.35
C THR A 29 28.79 -21.46 1.41
N VAL A 30 28.25 -21.73 2.60
CA VAL A 30 27.06 -22.57 2.72
C VAL A 30 25.99 -21.87 1.89
N PRO A 31 25.46 -22.46 0.81
CA PRO A 31 24.35 -21.86 0.12
C PRO A 31 23.23 -21.72 1.14
N ALA A 32 22.78 -20.49 1.37
CA ALA A 32 21.61 -20.25 2.20
C ALA A 32 20.42 -20.93 1.51
N GLU A 33 20.07 -22.11 1.99
CA GLU A 33 18.84 -22.80 1.61
C GLU A 33 17.69 -21.91 2.06
N THR A 34 17.20 -21.11 1.14
CA THR A 34 16.11 -20.17 1.40
C THR A 34 14.86 -21.02 1.43
N GLU A 35 14.29 -21.21 2.62
CA GLU A 35 13.00 -21.88 2.79
C GLU A 35 11.99 -21.21 1.83
N PRO A 36 11.20 -22.00 1.09
CA PRO A 36 10.21 -21.41 0.19
C PRO A 36 9.27 -20.49 0.98
N PRO A 37 8.86 -19.35 0.40
CA PRO A 37 7.92 -18.45 1.05
C PRO A 37 6.64 -19.19 1.44
N PRO A 38 6.03 -18.85 2.59
CA PRO A 38 4.80 -19.51 3.03
C PRO A 38 3.70 -19.31 1.97
N ILE A 39 2.90 -20.36 1.74
CA ILE A 39 1.85 -20.37 0.71
C ILE A 39 0.81 -19.26 0.92
N SER A 40 0.62 -18.81 2.16
CA SER A 40 -0.31 -17.73 2.51
C SER A 40 -0.02 -16.43 1.77
N LEU A 41 1.25 -16.13 1.46
CA LEU A 41 1.62 -14.95 0.66
C LEU A 41 1.02 -14.95 -0.75
N PHE A 42 0.55 -16.09 -1.24
CA PHE A 42 -0.06 -16.25 -2.55
C PHE A 42 -1.56 -16.56 -2.48
N THR A 43 -2.11 -16.85 -1.29
CA THR A 43 -3.53 -17.19 -1.10
C THR A 43 -4.29 -16.16 -0.29
N ASP A 44 -3.60 -15.31 0.47
CA ASP A 44 -4.20 -14.24 1.23
C ASP A 44 -4.79 -13.17 0.31
N ARG A 45 -5.80 -12.47 0.80
CA ARG A 45 -6.46 -11.39 0.05
C ARG A 45 -5.50 -10.21 -0.08
N SER A 46 -5.59 -9.52 -1.22
CA SER A 46 -4.82 -8.29 -1.44
C SER A 46 -5.18 -7.24 -0.39
N GLU A 47 -4.15 -6.60 0.20
CA GLU A 47 -4.33 -5.45 1.09
C GLU A 47 -4.89 -4.23 0.36
N VAL A 48 -4.75 -4.16 -0.96
CA VAL A 48 -5.33 -3.11 -1.79
C VAL A 48 -6.20 -3.77 -2.85
N ALA A 49 -7.51 -3.63 -2.72
CA ALA A 49 -8.48 -4.24 -3.63
C ALA A 49 -8.70 -3.38 -4.89
N ALA A 50 -8.65 -2.05 -4.73
CA ALA A 50 -8.79 -1.10 -5.81
C ALA A 50 -8.03 0.19 -5.47
N VAL A 51 -7.46 0.84 -6.48
CA VAL A 51 -6.78 2.13 -6.33
C VAL A 51 -6.94 2.95 -7.60
N SER A 52 -7.13 4.26 -7.47
CA SER A 52 -7.23 5.18 -8.60
C SER A 52 -6.78 6.59 -8.21
N LEU A 53 -6.09 7.27 -9.13
CA LEU A 53 -5.61 8.63 -8.97
C LEU A 53 -6.61 9.61 -9.58
N SER A 54 -6.85 10.75 -8.93
CA SER A 54 -7.68 11.81 -9.50
C SER A 54 -7.02 12.39 -10.78
N PRO A 55 -7.80 12.99 -11.71
CA PRO A 55 -7.28 13.51 -12.96
C PRO A 55 -6.09 14.48 -12.82
N THR A 56 -6.10 15.33 -11.79
CA THR A 56 -5.00 16.27 -11.53
C THR A 56 -3.87 15.67 -10.69
N GLY A 57 -4.08 14.48 -10.11
CA GLY A 57 -3.15 13.85 -9.18
C GLY A 57 -3.22 14.35 -7.75
N ARG A 58 -4.21 15.20 -7.41
CA ARG A 58 -4.41 15.74 -6.05
C ARG A 58 -4.83 14.67 -5.04
N TYR A 59 -5.58 13.65 -5.47
CA TYR A 59 -6.02 12.57 -4.58
C TYR A 59 -5.69 11.18 -5.09
N LEU A 60 -5.48 10.28 -4.14
CA LEU A 60 -5.47 8.84 -4.30
C LEU A 60 -6.70 8.27 -3.59
N ALA A 61 -7.57 7.60 -4.33
CA ALA A 61 -8.67 6.84 -3.75
C ALA A 61 -8.32 5.35 -3.74
N ALA A 62 -8.55 4.68 -2.62
CA ALA A 62 -8.19 3.28 -2.45
C ALA A 62 -9.20 2.52 -1.59
N SER A 63 -9.45 1.26 -1.97
CA SER A 63 -10.06 0.26 -1.11
C SER A 63 -8.94 -0.57 -0.47
N ILE A 64 -8.74 -0.36 0.82
CA ILE A 64 -7.63 -0.92 1.59
C ILE A 64 -8.18 -1.92 2.59
N ARG A 65 -7.42 -2.97 2.87
CA ARG A 65 -7.73 -3.99 3.86
C ARG A 65 -6.61 -4.08 4.89
N GLN A 66 -6.98 -4.18 6.16
CA GLN A 66 -6.06 -4.41 7.28
C GLN A 66 -6.55 -5.65 8.06
N GLY A 67 -5.89 -6.78 7.84
CA GLY A 67 -6.42 -8.08 8.28
C GLY A 67 -7.71 -8.41 7.53
N ASP A 68 -8.80 -8.61 8.25
CA ASP A 68 -10.11 -8.92 7.67
C ASP A 68 -10.96 -7.67 7.40
N GLU A 69 -10.58 -6.53 7.95
CA GLU A 69 -11.36 -5.29 7.88
C GLU A 69 -11.00 -4.48 6.64
N ALA A 70 -12.00 -4.08 5.87
CA ALA A 70 -11.83 -3.21 4.71
C ALA A 70 -12.23 -1.76 5.03
N ALA A 71 -11.59 -0.81 4.37
CA ALA A 71 -11.92 0.61 4.41
C ALA A 71 -11.71 1.24 3.03
N PHE A 72 -12.51 2.26 2.73
CA PHE A 72 -12.35 3.09 1.54
C PHE A 72 -11.78 4.42 1.99
N GLN A 73 -10.70 4.85 1.36
CA GLN A 73 -10.00 6.07 1.71
C GLN A 73 -9.80 6.97 0.50
N VAL A 74 -9.91 8.27 0.72
CA VAL A 74 -9.43 9.31 -0.20
C VAL A 74 -8.31 10.05 0.51
N ILE A 75 -7.15 10.09 -0.13
CA ILE A 75 -5.89 10.53 0.45
C ILE A 75 -5.32 11.66 -0.42
N THR A 76 -4.90 12.77 0.16
CA THR A 76 -4.23 13.86 -0.59
C THR A 76 -2.82 13.49 -1.01
N LEU A 77 -2.33 14.11 -2.06
CA LEU A 77 -0.94 14.02 -2.50
C LEU A 77 -0.33 15.42 -2.68
N PRO A 78 0.97 15.59 -2.36
CA PRO A 78 1.90 14.58 -1.86
C PRO A 78 1.86 14.33 -0.34
N GLU A 79 1.08 15.09 0.43
CA GLU A 79 1.13 15.10 1.90
C GLU A 79 0.60 13.82 2.55
N ARG A 80 -0.17 13.00 1.80
CA ARG A 80 -0.77 11.73 2.27
C ARG A 80 -1.73 11.89 3.44
N GLU A 81 -2.50 12.98 3.45
CA GLU A 81 -3.55 13.20 4.44
C GLU A 81 -4.81 12.43 4.05
N VAL A 82 -5.39 11.65 4.97
CA VAL A 82 -6.66 10.95 4.75
C VAL A 82 -7.80 11.97 4.91
N LYS A 83 -8.46 12.36 3.80
CA LYS A 83 -9.63 13.24 3.80
C LYS A 83 -10.92 12.49 4.10
N VAL A 84 -11.07 11.33 3.47
CA VAL A 84 -12.25 10.48 3.62
C VAL A 84 -11.79 9.11 4.09
N ASN A 85 -12.50 8.55 5.07
CA ASN A 85 -12.29 7.19 5.55
C ASN A 85 -13.64 6.56 5.88
N PHE A 86 -14.06 5.59 5.06
CA PHE A 86 -15.24 4.78 5.33
C PHE A 86 -14.83 3.38 5.76
N PRO A 87 -15.00 3.03 7.04
CA PRO A 87 -14.87 1.64 7.46
C PRO A 87 -16.00 0.83 6.81
N MET A 88 -15.65 -0.27 6.14
CA MET A 88 -16.58 -1.12 5.40
C MET A 88 -16.87 -2.45 6.09
N GLY A 89 -16.11 -2.80 7.13
CA GLY A 89 -16.25 -4.06 7.84
C GLY A 89 -15.52 -5.20 7.13
N THR A 90 -15.89 -6.43 7.48
CA THR A 90 -15.31 -7.65 6.92
C THR A 90 -16.01 -8.15 5.65
N GLU A 91 -17.25 -7.71 5.40
CA GLU A 91 -18.14 -8.27 4.37
C GLU A 91 -18.29 -7.37 3.13
N ARG A 92 -17.67 -6.18 3.12
CA ARG A 92 -17.84 -5.20 2.05
C ARG A 92 -16.50 -4.59 1.65
N GLU A 93 -16.36 -4.26 0.38
CA GLU A 93 -15.24 -3.46 -0.10
C GLU A 93 -15.67 -2.60 -1.31
N ILE A 94 -14.83 -1.65 -1.73
CA ILE A 94 -15.02 -0.96 -3.01
C ILE A 94 -14.21 -1.71 -4.06
N ALA A 95 -14.91 -2.33 -5.00
CA ALA A 95 -14.28 -3.12 -6.06
C ALA A 95 -13.91 -2.28 -7.28
N ARG A 96 -14.58 -1.13 -7.49
CA ARG A 96 -14.30 -0.23 -8.62
C ARG A 96 -14.37 1.22 -8.19
N ILE A 97 -13.42 2.01 -8.68
CA ILE A 97 -13.26 3.43 -8.39
C ILE A 97 -13.06 4.15 -9.72
N TYR A 98 -13.91 5.13 -9.99
CA TYR A 98 -13.84 5.99 -11.16
C TYR A 98 -13.90 7.44 -10.72
N TRP A 99 -13.08 8.28 -11.31
CA TRP A 99 -13.14 9.73 -11.10
C TRP A 99 -14.01 10.33 -12.21
N ALA A 100 -15.12 10.96 -11.83
CA ALA A 100 -15.95 11.74 -12.76
C ALA A 100 -15.40 13.16 -12.92
N THR A 101 -14.92 13.74 -11.81
CA THR A 101 -14.17 15.00 -11.78
C THR A 101 -12.96 14.83 -10.87
N ASP A 102 -12.25 15.92 -10.56
CA ASP A 102 -11.16 15.85 -9.59
C ASP A 102 -11.64 15.71 -8.14
N ASP A 103 -12.89 16.06 -7.85
CA ASP A 103 -13.47 16.03 -6.50
C ASP A 103 -14.64 15.03 -6.36
N LEU A 104 -15.08 14.40 -7.45
CA LEU A 104 -16.22 13.48 -7.43
C LEU A 104 -15.83 12.10 -7.97
N LEU A 105 -16.06 11.09 -7.15
CA LEU A 105 -15.90 9.69 -7.51
C LEU A 105 -17.24 9.04 -7.82
N LEU A 106 -17.24 8.09 -8.76
CA LEU A 106 -18.20 7.00 -8.81
C LEU A 106 -17.53 5.72 -8.31
N VAL A 107 -18.19 5.04 -7.38
CA VAL A 107 -17.71 3.78 -6.81
C VAL A 107 -18.74 2.67 -6.95
N SER A 108 -18.25 1.45 -7.11
CA SER A 108 -19.09 0.24 -7.06
C SER A 108 -18.62 -0.65 -5.91
N PRO A 109 -19.47 -0.87 -4.89
CA PRO A 109 -19.14 -1.79 -3.83
C PRO A 109 -19.25 -3.25 -4.31
N ALA A 110 -18.46 -4.10 -3.66
CA ALA A 110 -18.65 -5.54 -3.64
C ALA A 110 -19.00 -5.98 -2.23
N ARG A 111 -19.73 -7.09 -2.14
CA ARG A 111 -20.10 -7.73 -0.88
C ARG A 111 -19.74 -9.20 -0.93
N GLN A 112 -19.40 -9.76 0.22
CA GLN A 112 -19.15 -11.17 0.34
C GLN A 112 -20.42 -11.97 -0.01
N ALA A 113 -20.27 -12.96 -0.89
CA ALA A 113 -21.35 -13.82 -1.30
C ALA A 113 -21.52 -14.98 -0.30
N LEU A 114 -22.52 -14.87 0.57
CA LEU A 114 -22.92 -15.93 1.51
C LEU A 114 -21.71 -16.45 2.34
N THR A 115 -21.59 -17.77 2.51
CA THR A 115 -20.50 -18.44 3.25
C THR A 115 -19.23 -18.65 2.43
N LEU A 116 -19.19 -18.18 1.18
CA LEU A 116 -17.99 -18.29 0.35
C LEU A 116 -17.10 -17.07 0.57
N ASP A 117 -15.79 -17.28 0.53
CA ASP A 117 -14.81 -16.20 0.66
C ASP A 117 -14.63 -15.40 -0.65
N ILE A 118 -15.73 -15.19 -1.38
CA ILE A 118 -15.76 -14.58 -2.71
C ILE A 118 -16.54 -13.27 -2.64
N MET A 119 -15.94 -12.19 -3.13
CA MET A 119 -16.58 -10.87 -3.24
C MET A 119 -17.35 -10.78 -4.56
N GLY A 120 -18.64 -10.49 -4.49
CA GLY A 120 -19.51 -10.24 -5.64
C GLY A 120 -19.87 -8.77 -5.76
N LEU A 121 -19.86 -8.23 -6.98
CA LEU A 121 -20.31 -6.85 -7.24
C LEU A 121 -21.79 -6.71 -6.87
N THR A 122 -22.13 -5.66 -6.12
CA THR A 122 -23.53 -5.35 -5.83
C THR A 122 -24.26 -4.74 -7.02
N LEU A 123 -23.50 -4.29 -8.03
CA LEU A 123 -23.96 -3.48 -9.15
C LEU A 123 -24.58 -2.14 -8.70
N GLU A 124 -24.40 -1.74 -7.45
CA GLU A 124 -24.76 -0.40 -6.99
C GLU A 124 -23.72 0.59 -7.52
N LEU A 125 -24.20 1.78 -7.91
CA LEU A 125 -23.34 2.92 -8.22
C LEU A 125 -23.61 3.99 -7.17
N MET A 126 -22.53 4.44 -6.54
CA MET A 126 -22.56 5.49 -5.54
C MET A 126 -21.58 6.60 -5.93
N THR A 127 -21.94 7.84 -5.63
CA THR A 127 -20.99 8.94 -5.66
C THR A 127 -20.29 9.07 -4.32
N VAL A 128 -19.07 9.60 -4.34
CA VAL A 128 -18.34 10.04 -3.17
C VAL A 128 -17.68 11.38 -3.48
N ASP A 129 -17.96 12.39 -2.67
CA ASP A 129 -17.21 13.65 -2.70
C ASP A 129 -15.86 13.48 -1.98
N ALA A 130 -14.77 13.85 -2.65
CA ALA A 130 -13.40 13.56 -2.24
C ALA A 130 -12.93 14.36 -1.02
N GLU A 131 -13.54 15.52 -0.74
CA GLU A 131 -13.19 16.39 0.38
C GLU A 131 -14.09 16.12 1.59
N THR A 132 -15.39 16.00 1.35
CA THR A 132 -16.40 15.92 2.41
C THR A 132 -16.80 14.50 2.76
N GLY A 133 -16.55 13.53 1.86
CA GLY A 133 -17.07 12.18 2.00
C GLY A 133 -18.60 12.10 1.91
N GLN A 134 -19.28 13.10 1.36
CA GLN A 134 -20.71 12.96 1.09
C GLN A 134 -20.92 11.86 0.05
N THR A 135 -21.91 11.01 0.28
CA THR A 135 -22.21 9.89 -0.60
C THR A 135 -23.68 9.88 -1.00
N GLU A 136 -23.94 9.49 -2.24
CA GLU A 136 -25.29 9.31 -2.75
C GLU A 136 -25.35 8.05 -3.61
N ARG A 137 -26.45 7.31 -3.53
CA ARG A 137 -26.70 6.21 -4.47
C ARG A 137 -27.32 6.78 -5.74
N VAL A 138 -26.59 6.69 -6.86
CA VAL A 138 -27.01 7.28 -8.14
C VAL A 138 -27.61 6.26 -9.11
N GLY A 139 -27.52 4.97 -8.82
CA GLY A 139 -28.20 3.95 -9.61
C GLY A 139 -27.67 2.54 -9.43
N GLY A 140 -27.81 1.74 -10.50
CA GLY A 140 -27.20 0.42 -10.57
C GLY A 140 -26.99 -0.06 -12.00
N GLY A 141 -25.95 -0.87 -12.17
CA GLY A 141 -25.43 -1.32 -13.45
C GLY A 141 -23.91 -1.43 -13.44
N SER A 142 -23.33 -1.71 -14.59
CA SER A 142 -21.89 -1.62 -14.82
C SER A 142 -21.57 -0.31 -15.54
N LEU A 143 -20.67 0.50 -14.98
CA LEU A 143 -20.13 1.65 -15.70
C LEU A 143 -19.38 1.16 -16.94
N ILE A 144 -19.71 1.75 -18.09
CA ILE A 144 -19.00 1.53 -19.36
C ILE A 144 -18.00 2.66 -19.57
N ASP A 145 -18.43 3.92 -19.40
CA ASP A 145 -17.61 5.10 -19.67
C ASP A 145 -18.07 6.30 -18.80
N ILE A 146 -17.11 7.15 -18.41
CA ILE A 146 -17.35 8.42 -17.71
C ILE A 146 -17.64 9.58 -18.67
N LEU A 147 -17.54 9.36 -19.99
CA LEU A 147 -17.81 10.33 -21.06
C LEU A 147 -17.01 11.65 -20.86
N PRO A 148 -15.68 11.65 -21.13
CA PRO A 148 -14.82 12.80 -20.82
C PRO A 148 -15.24 14.11 -21.50
N ASP A 149 -15.96 14.04 -22.63
CA ASP A 149 -16.46 15.20 -23.37
C ASP A 149 -17.86 15.67 -22.91
N ASP A 150 -18.52 14.93 -22.00
CA ASP A 150 -19.85 15.22 -21.45
C ASP A 150 -19.91 14.88 -19.94
N PRO A 151 -19.29 15.71 -19.08
CA PRO A 151 -19.04 15.40 -17.66
C PRO A 151 -20.31 15.32 -16.80
N GLU A 152 -21.47 15.73 -17.33
CA GLU A 152 -22.75 15.65 -16.64
C GLU A 152 -23.41 14.27 -16.79
N HIS A 153 -22.86 13.40 -17.63
CA HIS A 153 -23.43 12.11 -17.96
C HIS A 153 -22.42 10.99 -17.88
N VAL A 154 -22.91 9.78 -17.60
CA VAL A 154 -22.11 8.55 -17.64
C VAL A 154 -22.84 7.50 -18.46
N LEU A 155 -22.08 6.65 -19.14
CA LEU A 155 -22.65 5.52 -19.86
C LEU A 155 -22.63 4.27 -18.97
N ILE A 156 -23.80 3.67 -18.76
CA ILE A 156 -23.95 2.46 -17.96
C ILE A 156 -24.62 1.34 -18.76
N SER A 157 -24.20 0.10 -18.51
CA SER A 157 -24.93 -1.10 -18.90
C SER A 157 -25.78 -1.54 -17.71
N ALA A 158 -27.10 -1.53 -17.87
CA ALA A 158 -28.05 -2.03 -16.88
C ALA A 158 -29.00 -3.03 -17.53
N SER A 159 -29.33 -4.12 -16.83
CA SER A 159 -30.37 -5.05 -17.29
C SER A 159 -31.75 -4.42 -17.09
N SER A 160 -32.63 -4.54 -18.08
CA SER A 160 -33.98 -3.96 -18.07
C SER A 160 -34.98 -4.61 -17.10
N ASN A 161 -34.58 -5.57 -16.27
CA ASN A 161 -35.49 -6.18 -15.31
C ASN A 161 -35.66 -5.28 -14.08
N ARG A 162 -36.65 -4.39 -14.17
CA ARG A 162 -37.37 -3.86 -13.01
C ARG A 162 -38.68 -4.61 -12.83
#